data_AF-A0A7S0X9R0-F1
#
_entry.id   AF-A0A7S0X9R0-F1
#
_cell.length_a   1.000
_cell.length_b   1.000
_cell.length_c   1.000
_cell.angle_alpha   90.00
_cell.angle_beta   90.00
_cell.angle_gamma   90.00
#
_symmetry.space_group_name_H-M   'P 1'
#
loop_
_entity.id
_entity.type
_entity.pdbx_description
1 polymer ?
#
loop_
_entity_poly.entity_id
_entity_poly.type
_entity_poly.pdbx_seq_one_letter_code
_entity_poly.pdbx_strand_id
1 'polypeptide(L)'
;TDEDGVASGLMVSVDKGGREGVVQKGYSFDRCFGPDATQGGIYSECSALLRCVCDGYNVCFLAYGQTGSGKTFTMSGPAGHSTGGRDRGVNYRALDDLFSLVHERGDTTKYTVVVSVLEIYNEQCRDLLADQGGHKIEILATGRAGQNTPDAIMHEVRSPRDVVVVMREGELNRAVGATAMNEHSSRSHS
;
A
#
# COMPACT_ATOMS: atom_id res chain seq x y z
N THR A 1 -4.61 -32.78 -23.08
CA THR A 1 -4.26 -34.08 -22.51
C THR A 1 -2.90 -33.92 -21.89
N ASP A 2 -2.81 -33.05 -20.87
CA ASP A 2 -3.07 -33.36 -19.44
C ASP A 2 -1.79 -34.05 -18.89
N GLU A 3 -1.12 -33.65 -17.82
CA GLU A 3 -1.58 -33.18 -16.51
C GLU A 3 -0.48 -32.43 -15.72
N ASP A 4 -0.92 -31.63 -14.75
CA ASP A 4 -0.28 -31.35 -13.45
C ASP A 4 0.94 -30.44 -13.36
N GLY A 5 0.69 -29.15 -13.60
CA GLY A 5 1.35 -28.09 -12.85
C GLY A 5 0.85 -28.10 -11.40
N VAL A 6 1.56 -28.79 -10.51
CA VAL A 6 1.31 -28.74 -9.05
C VAL A 6 1.53 -27.30 -8.59
N ALA A 7 0.45 -26.54 -8.44
CA ALA A 7 0.44 -25.35 -7.62
C ALA A 7 0.73 -25.82 -6.18
N SER A 8 1.97 -25.67 -5.75
CA SER A 8 2.40 -25.97 -4.38
C SER A 8 1.84 -24.91 -3.43
N GLY A 9 0.52 -24.94 -3.20
CA GLY A 9 -0.14 -24.13 -2.20
C GLY A 9 0.30 -24.60 -0.81
N LEU A 10 0.77 -23.67 0.02
CA LEU A 10 1.13 -24.00 1.40
C LEU A 10 -0.16 -24.13 2.22
N MET A 11 -0.45 -25.34 2.71
CA MET A 11 -1.61 -25.60 3.57
C MET A 11 -1.31 -25.18 5.01
N VAL A 12 -2.12 -24.28 5.56
CA VAL A 12 -2.07 -23.89 6.98
C VAL A 12 -3.27 -24.49 7.69
N SER A 13 -3.00 -25.31 8.71
CA SER A 13 -4.02 -25.92 9.57
C SER A 13 -4.14 -25.15 10.89
N VAL A 14 -5.37 -24.77 11.27
CA VAL A 14 -5.64 -24.14 12.58
C VAL A 14 -6.29 -25.17 13.51
N ASP A 15 -5.61 -25.50 14.62
CA ASP A 15 -6.17 -26.32 15.70
C ASP A 15 -6.74 -25.43 16.81
N LYS A 16 -8.01 -25.62 17.14
CA LYS A 16 -8.65 -25.02 18.31
C LYS A 16 -8.75 -26.11 19.37
N GLY A 17 -7.72 -26.23 20.19
CA GLY A 17 -7.61 -27.28 21.20
C GLY A 17 -8.87 -27.44 22.05
N GLY A 18 -9.30 -28.70 22.22
CA GLY A 18 -10.22 -29.12 23.27
C GLY A 18 -11.69 -29.24 22.89
N ARG A 19 -12.04 -30.14 21.96
CA ARG A 19 -13.33 -30.87 21.91
C ARG A 19 -13.22 -31.98 20.87
N GLU A 20 -13.52 -33.24 21.23
CA GLU A 20 -13.58 -34.34 20.27
C GLU A 20 -14.47 -33.95 19.09
N GLY A 21 -13.90 -33.96 17.87
CA GLY A 21 -14.58 -33.54 16.65
C GLY A 21 -14.11 -32.22 16.01
N VAL A 22 -12.92 -31.69 16.33
CA VAL A 22 -12.37 -30.50 15.64
C VAL A 22 -12.09 -30.82 14.17
N VAL A 23 -12.93 -30.28 13.28
CA VAL A 23 -12.63 -30.21 11.84
C VAL A 23 -11.42 -29.30 11.67
N GLN A 24 -10.26 -29.88 11.33
CA GLN A 24 -9.12 -29.09 10.90
C GLN A 24 -9.51 -28.32 9.64
N LYS A 25 -9.50 -26.99 9.74
CA LYS A 25 -9.68 -26.13 8.57
C LYS A 25 -8.31 -25.84 7.98
N GLY A 26 -8.05 -26.45 6.83
CA GLY A 26 -6.91 -26.12 5.97
C GLY A 26 -7.23 -24.88 5.14
N TYR A 27 -6.27 -23.97 5.05
CA TYR A 27 -6.32 -22.81 4.15
C TYR A 27 -5.11 -22.87 3.22
N SER A 28 -5.31 -22.56 1.94
CA SER A 28 -4.24 -22.53 0.93
C SER A 28 -3.95 -21.08 0.54
N PHE A 29 -2.68 -20.74 0.48
CA PHE A 29 -2.17 -19.45 0.04
C PHE A 29 -0.94 -19.66 -0.85
N ASP A 30 -0.63 -18.70 -1.72
CA ASP A 30 0.62 -18.71 -2.50
C ASP A 30 1.85 -18.70 -1.58
N ARG A 31 1.75 -17.98 -0.46
CA ARG A 31 2.78 -17.92 0.57
C ARG A 31 2.17 -17.70 1.95
N CYS A 32 2.74 -18.33 2.97
CA CYS A 32 2.46 -18.03 4.38
C CYS A 32 3.78 -17.64 5.08
N PHE A 33 3.76 -16.52 5.79
CA PHE A 33 4.92 -16.01 6.51
C PHE A 33 4.76 -16.28 8.01
N GLY A 34 5.76 -16.91 8.61
CA GLY A 34 5.84 -17.09 10.06
C GLY A 34 6.19 -15.80 10.81
N PRO A 35 6.13 -15.81 12.15
CA PRO A 35 6.43 -14.64 12.98
C PRO A 35 7.86 -14.10 12.83
N ASP A 36 8.81 -14.96 12.43
CA ASP A 36 10.21 -14.58 12.22
C ASP A 36 10.48 -14.00 10.82
N ALA A 37 9.45 -13.88 9.98
CA ALA A 37 9.59 -13.30 8.64
C ALA A 37 10.00 -11.83 8.73
N THR A 38 11.04 -11.47 7.98
CA THR A 38 11.54 -10.10 7.95
C THR A 38 10.81 -9.26 6.90
N GLN A 39 10.79 -7.94 7.08
CA GLN A 39 10.22 -7.00 6.10
C GLN A 39 10.85 -7.16 4.71
N GLY A 40 12.16 -7.41 4.66
CA GLY A 40 12.88 -7.70 3.41
C GLY A 40 12.44 -9.01 2.75
N GLY A 41 12.25 -10.07 3.56
CA GLY A 41 11.79 -11.37 3.06
C GLY A 41 10.32 -11.37 2.60
N ILE A 42 9.47 -10.54 3.20
CA ILE A 42 8.10 -10.33 2.70
C ILE A 42 8.16 -9.59 1.35
N TYR A 43 8.94 -8.52 1.27
CA TYR A 43 9.06 -7.72 0.05
C TYR A 43 9.67 -8.49 -1.13
N SER A 44 10.64 -9.38 -0.89
CA SER A 44 11.31 -10.12 -1.98
C SER A 44 10.35 -10.91 -2.86
N GLU A 45 9.25 -11.43 -2.29
CA GLU A 45 8.22 -12.17 -3.02
C GLU A 45 7.46 -11.31 -4.04
N CYS A 46 7.42 -10.00 -3.84
CA CYS A 46 6.68 -9.09 -4.71
C CYS A 46 7.58 -8.12 -5.49
N SER A 47 8.89 -8.12 -5.24
CA SER A 47 9.87 -7.23 -5.88
C SER A 47 9.84 -7.29 -7.41
N ALA A 48 9.55 -8.47 -7.98
CA ALA A 48 9.45 -8.66 -9.43
C ALA A 48 8.34 -7.82 -10.09
N LEU A 49 7.29 -7.46 -9.35
CA LEU A 49 6.16 -6.67 -9.86
C LEU A 49 6.58 -5.27 -10.30
N LEU A 50 7.68 -4.74 -9.76
CA LEU A 50 8.19 -3.41 -10.10
C LEU A 50 8.67 -3.33 -11.55
N ARG A 51 9.16 -4.45 -12.11
CA ARG A 51 9.50 -4.53 -13.54
C ARG A 51 8.26 -4.40 -14.41
N CYS A 52 7.14 -5.01 -14.00
CA CYS A 52 5.87 -4.88 -14.71
C CYS A 52 5.41 -3.42 -14.77
N VAL A 53 5.59 -2.65 -13.69
CA VAL A 53 5.28 -1.20 -13.68
C VAL A 53 6.13 -0.45 -14.71
N CYS A 54 7.44 -0.71 -14.75
CA CYS A 54 8.34 -0.09 -15.74
C CYS A 54 8.05 -0.51 -17.18
N ASP A 55 7.35 -1.63 -17.39
CA ASP A 55 6.91 -2.14 -18.69
C ASP A 55 5.49 -1.67 -19.07
N GLY A 56 4.86 -0.85 -18.23
CA GLY A 56 3.55 -0.23 -18.51
C GLY A 56 2.34 -0.99 -17.97
N TYR A 57 2.52 -1.93 -17.04
CA TYR A 57 1.44 -2.65 -16.37
C TYR A 57 1.06 -2.03 -15.03
N ASN A 58 -0.22 -2.16 -14.67
CA ASN A 58 -0.74 -1.72 -13.37
C ASN A 58 -0.45 -2.76 -12.28
N VAL A 59 0.03 -2.30 -11.13
CA VAL A 59 0.28 -3.12 -9.94
C VAL A 59 -0.38 -2.48 -8.72
N CYS A 60 -0.98 -3.30 -7.86
CA CYS A 60 -1.60 -2.85 -6.60
C CYS A 60 -1.11 -3.71 -5.43
N PHE A 61 -0.63 -3.05 -4.38
CA PHE A 61 -0.32 -3.67 -3.10
C PHE A 61 -1.47 -3.41 -2.13
N LEU A 62 -2.11 -4.48 -1.64
CA LEU A 62 -3.21 -4.39 -0.69
C LEU A 62 -2.83 -5.02 0.64
N ALA A 63 -2.98 -4.27 1.73
CA ALA A 63 -2.86 -4.79 3.09
C ALA A 63 -4.24 -4.89 3.74
N TYR A 64 -4.61 -6.10 4.15
CA TYR A 64 -5.92 -6.39 4.76
C TYR A 64 -5.74 -7.13 6.09
N GLY A 65 -6.65 -6.89 7.03
CA GLY A 65 -6.63 -7.49 8.36
C GLY A 65 -7.25 -6.59 9.43
N GLN A 66 -7.49 -7.14 10.63
CA GLN A 66 -8.07 -6.41 11.75
C GLN A 66 -7.12 -5.35 12.34
N THR A 67 -7.62 -4.46 13.20
CA THR A 67 -6.78 -3.51 13.95
C THR A 67 -5.74 -4.27 14.79
N GLY A 68 -4.51 -3.77 14.81
CA GLY A 68 -3.38 -4.43 15.49
C GLY A 68 -2.76 -5.60 14.75
N SER A 69 -3.25 -5.98 13.56
CA SER A 69 -2.71 -7.12 12.79
C SER A 69 -1.40 -6.83 12.03
N GLY A 70 -0.79 -5.66 12.22
CA GLY A 70 0.48 -5.31 11.58
C GLY A 70 0.40 -4.69 10.17
N LYS A 71 -0.79 -4.38 9.61
CA LYS A 71 -0.93 -3.75 8.27
C LYS A 71 0.00 -2.55 8.04
N THR A 72 -0.04 -1.58 8.95
CA THR A 72 0.79 -0.36 8.87
C THR A 72 2.27 -0.69 9.01
N PHE A 73 2.62 -1.66 9.87
CA PHE A 73 3.98 -2.13 10.03
C PHE A 73 4.50 -2.77 8.74
N THR A 74 3.74 -3.65 8.10
CA THR A 74 4.15 -4.28 6.83
C THR A 74 4.29 -3.25 5.71
N MET A 75 3.34 -2.32 5.56
CA MET A 75 3.34 -1.36 4.44
C MET A 75 4.36 -0.24 4.63
N SER A 76 4.40 0.41 5.81
CA SER A 76 5.24 1.58 6.06
C SER A 76 6.45 1.28 6.95
N GLY A 77 6.35 0.31 7.85
CA GLY A 77 7.35 0.03 8.88
C GLY A 77 6.98 0.62 10.24
N PRO A 78 7.91 0.59 11.21
CA PRO A 78 7.72 1.18 12.53
C PRO A 78 7.41 2.69 12.48
N ALA A 79 6.63 3.17 13.44
CA ALA A 79 6.39 4.60 13.60
C ALA A 79 7.70 5.35 13.90
N GLY A 80 7.92 6.49 13.23
CA GLY A 80 9.13 7.31 13.41
C GLY A 80 9.91 7.62 12.13
N HIS A 81 9.34 7.37 10.93
CA HIS A 81 9.85 7.81 9.62
C HIS A 81 11.34 7.54 9.37
N SER A 82 11.92 6.55 10.03
CA SER A 82 13.30 6.14 9.75
C SER A 82 13.30 5.47 8.38
N THR A 83 13.69 6.25 7.37
CA THR A 83 13.79 5.84 5.97
C THR A 83 14.90 4.82 5.71
N GLY A 84 15.65 4.45 6.75
CA GLY A 84 16.70 3.44 6.72
C GLY A 84 16.48 2.36 7.77
N GLY A 85 17.06 1.19 7.52
CA GLY A 85 17.07 0.07 8.46
C GLY A 85 16.34 -1.16 7.92
N ARG A 86 16.48 -2.26 8.68
CA ARG A 86 15.96 -3.58 8.29
C ARG A 86 14.42 -3.64 8.35
N ASP A 87 13.80 -2.77 9.12
CA ASP A 87 12.34 -2.82 9.39
C ASP A 87 11.51 -1.95 8.46
N ARG A 88 12.14 -1.31 7.47
CA ARG A 88 11.45 -0.51 6.46
C ARG A 88 10.38 -1.34 5.73
N GLY A 89 9.18 -0.78 5.59
CA GLY A 89 8.03 -1.47 4.99
C GLY A 89 8.07 -1.62 3.47
N VAL A 90 7.11 -2.36 2.95
CA VAL A 90 6.95 -2.71 1.52
C VAL A 90 6.88 -1.47 0.63
N ASN A 91 6.12 -0.43 1.02
CA ASN A 91 5.93 0.77 0.19
C ASN A 91 7.25 1.44 -0.15
N TYR A 92 8.09 1.64 0.86
CA TYR A 92 9.33 2.37 0.66
C TYR A 92 10.41 1.52 0.00
N ARG A 93 10.40 0.20 0.19
CA ARG A 93 11.28 -0.73 -0.55
C ARG A 93 10.93 -0.77 -2.04
N ALA A 94 9.63 -0.84 -2.34
CA ALA A 94 9.13 -0.76 -3.71
C ALA A 94 9.58 0.54 -4.39
N LEU A 95 9.45 1.69 -3.71
CA LEU A 95 9.87 2.96 -4.27
C LEU A 95 11.38 3.02 -4.56
N ASP A 96 12.22 2.48 -3.67
CA ASP A 96 13.66 2.39 -3.93
C ASP A 96 13.99 1.58 -5.18
N ASP A 97 13.38 0.40 -5.32
CA ASP A 97 13.57 -0.45 -6.49
C ASP A 97 13.02 0.20 -7.76
N LEU A 98 11.88 0.91 -7.67
CA LEU A 98 11.28 1.64 -8.79
C LEU A 98 12.26 2.69 -9.32
N PHE A 99 12.77 3.54 -8.43
CA PHE A 99 13.71 4.59 -8.83
C PHE A 99 15.05 4.01 -9.31
N SER A 100 15.50 2.88 -8.73
CA SER A 100 16.68 2.17 -9.22
C SER A 100 16.50 1.66 -10.65
N LEU A 101 15.36 1.02 -10.94
CA LEU A 101 15.01 0.53 -12.28
C LEU A 101 14.82 1.66 -13.30
N VAL A 102 14.17 2.75 -12.89
CA VAL A 102 14.00 3.95 -13.72
C VAL A 102 15.35 4.55 -14.09
N HIS A 103 16.29 4.62 -13.13
CA HIS A 103 17.63 5.12 -13.38
C HIS A 103 18.42 4.19 -14.30
N GLU A 104 18.40 2.89 -14.04
CA GLU A 104 19.07 1.87 -14.86
C GLU A 104 18.61 1.91 -16.33
N ARG A 105 17.31 2.12 -16.56
CA ARG A 105 16.70 2.19 -17.90
C ARG A 105 16.69 3.59 -18.51
N GLY A 106 17.25 4.59 -17.84
CA GLY A 106 17.14 6.01 -18.21
C GLY A 106 17.73 6.36 -19.58
N ASP A 107 18.70 5.56 -20.06
CA ASP A 107 19.31 5.76 -21.38
C ASP A 107 18.39 5.32 -22.53
N THR A 108 17.48 4.38 -22.28
CA THR A 108 16.57 3.85 -23.30
C THR A 108 15.15 4.40 -23.19
N THR A 109 14.69 4.71 -21.98
CA THR A 109 13.31 5.09 -21.70
C THR A 109 13.28 6.27 -20.76
N LYS A 110 12.49 7.28 -21.10
CA LYS A 110 12.23 8.43 -20.22
C LYS A 110 11.03 8.13 -19.34
N TYR A 111 11.21 8.31 -18.05
CA TYR A 111 10.16 8.12 -17.05
C TYR A 111 9.85 9.44 -16.35
N THR A 112 8.57 9.70 -16.13
CA THR A 112 8.08 10.73 -15.20
C THR A 112 7.32 10.01 -14.10
N VAL A 113 7.75 10.17 -12.85
CA VAL A 113 7.12 9.55 -11.69
C VAL A 113 6.30 10.61 -10.97
N VAL A 114 5.04 10.33 -10.73
CA VAL A 114 4.09 11.21 -10.04
C VAL A 114 3.41 10.45 -8.91
N VAL A 115 3.11 11.13 -7.81
CA VAL A 115 2.47 10.56 -6.62
C VAL A 115 1.25 11.39 -6.25
N SER A 116 0.16 10.69 -5.93
CA SER A 116 -1.01 11.24 -5.23
C SER A 116 -1.22 10.45 -3.95
N VAL A 117 -1.76 11.12 -2.92
CA VAL A 117 -2.05 10.50 -1.62
C VAL A 117 -3.51 10.72 -1.30
N LEU A 118 -4.30 9.66 -1.35
CA LEU A 118 -5.75 9.72 -1.20
C LEU A 118 -6.22 8.97 0.04
N GLU A 119 -7.27 9.47 0.66
CA GLU A 119 -7.99 8.81 1.75
C GLU A 119 -9.44 8.56 1.36
N ILE A 120 -9.97 7.41 1.76
CA ILE A 120 -11.41 7.15 1.76
C ILE A 120 -11.87 7.16 3.21
N TYR A 121 -12.66 8.18 3.56
CA TYR A 121 -13.23 8.33 4.89
C TYR A 121 -14.72 8.64 4.78
N ASN A 122 -15.55 7.86 5.47
CA ASN A 122 -17.01 8.01 5.45
C ASN A 122 -17.59 8.04 4.01
N GLU A 123 -17.20 7.07 3.18
CA GLU A 123 -17.60 6.94 1.76
C GLU A 123 -17.23 8.16 0.89
N GLN A 124 -16.30 9.01 1.35
CA GLN A 124 -15.79 10.14 0.59
C GLN A 124 -14.32 9.94 0.28
N CYS A 125 -13.96 10.06 -1.00
CA CYS A 125 -12.59 10.14 -1.43
C CYS A 125 -12.06 11.57 -1.23
N ARG A 126 -10.89 11.69 -0.61
CA ARG A 126 -10.26 12.96 -0.25
C ARG A 126 -8.81 12.95 -0.68
N ASP A 127 -8.38 14.06 -1.25
CA ASP A 127 -7.00 14.29 -1.58
C ASP A 127 -6.25 14.83 -0.36
N LEU A 128 -5.25 14.10 0.14
CA LEU A 128 -4.47 14.48 1.31
C LEU A 128 -3.34 15.47 0.99
N LEU A 129 -3.10 15.80 -0.28
CA LEU A 129 -2.12 16.79 -0.72
C LEU A 129 -2.76 18.15 -1.04
N ALA A 130 -4.09 18.27 -0.90
CA ALA A 130 -4.78 19.53 -1.08
C ALA A 130 -4.62 20.45 0.14
N ASP A 131 -4.53 21.76 -0.11
CA ASP A 131 -4.49 22.78 0.93
C ASP A 131 -5.75 22.70 1.82
N GLN A 132 -5.53 22.65 3.14
CA GLN A 132 -6.52 22.60 4.22
C GLN A 132 -7.53 21.42 4.19
N GLY A 133 -7.25 20.40 4.99
CA GLY A 133 -8.27 19.45 5.48
C GLY A 133 -8.73 18.36 4.50
N GLY A 134 -8.08 18.28 3.34
CA GLY A 134 -8.31 17.27 2.32
C GLY A 134 -9.50 17.59 1.41
N HIS A 135 -9.22 17.92 0.16
CA HIS A 135 -10.25 18.27 -0.83
C HIS A 135 -11.02 17.01 -1.23
N LYS A 136 -12.36 17.07 -1.18
CA LYS A 136 -13.19 15.96 -1.65
C LYS A 136 -13.02 15.82 -3.16
N ILE A 137 -12.68 14.63 -3.62
CA ILE A 137 -12.53 14.31 -5.04
C ILE A 137 -13.58 13.29 -5.47
N GLU A 138 -14.04 13.42 -6.71
CA GLU A 138 -14.97 12.47 -7.30
C GLU A 138 -14.22 11.26 -7.87
N ILE A 139 -14.79 10.07 -7.67
CA ILE A 139 -14.33 8.85 -8.32
C ILE A 139 -15.17 8.68 -9.59
N LEU A 140 -14.55 8.87 -10.75
CA LEU A 140 -15.19 8.71 -12.04
C LEU A 140 -14.80 7.36 -12.65
N ALA A 141 -15.79 6.59 -13.09
CA ALA A 141 -15.56 5.39 -13.88
C ALA A 141 -15.17 5.78 -15.30
N THR A 142 -13.88 6.04 -15.55
CA THR A 142 -13.41 6.32 -16.92
C THR A 142 -13.21 5.01 -17.67
N GLY A 143 -13.95 4.82 -18.77
CA GLY A 143 -13.99 3.56 -19.55
C GLY A 143 -12.72 3.23 -20.36
N ARG A 144 -11.66 4.03 -20.27
CA ARG A 144 -10.36 3.81 -20.95
C ARG A 144 -9.23 4.16 -19.99
N ALA A 145 -8.52 3.14 -19.50
CA ALA A 145 -7.18 3.16 -18.90
C ALA A 145 -6.68 4.55 -18.44
N GLY A 146 -7.42 5.18 -17.53
CA GLY A 146 -7.26 6.58 -17.16
C GLY A 146 -7.52 6.73 -15.67
N GLN A 147 -6.88 7.73 -15.07
CA GLN A 147 -6.99 8.03 -13.66
C GLN A 147 -8.46 8.22 -13.27
N ASN A 148 -8.98 7.33 -12.42
CA ASN A 148 -10.38 7.39 -11.95
C ASN A 148 -10.65 8.54 -10.96
N THR A 149 -9.64 9.37 -10.71
CA THR A 149 -9.67 10.53 -9.82
C THR A 149 -9.01 11.70 -10.55
N PRO A 150 -9.66 12.31 -11.56
CA PRO A 150 -9.03 13.30 -12.44
C PRO A 150 -8.61 14.58 -11.71
N ASP A 151 -9.28 14.91 -10.60
CA ASP A 151 -9.00 16.10 -9.79
C ASP A 151 -7.98 15.81 -8.66
N ALA A 152 -7.41 14.60 -8.61
CA ALA A 152 -6.37 14.30 -7.64
C ALA A 152 -5.07 15.03 -8.02
N ILE A 153 -4.48 15.70 -7.05
CA ILE A 153 -3.21 16.39 -7.14
C ILE A 153 -2.10 15.36 -7.35
N MET A 154 -1.31 15.59 -8.38
CA MET A 154 -0.19 14.74 -8.78
C MET A 154 1.12 15.49 -8.56
N HIS A 155 1.91 15.08 -7.58
CA HIS A 155 3.24 15.63 -7.33
C HIS A 155 4.29 14.85 -8.11
N GLU A 156 5.03 15.53 -9.00
CA GLU A 156 6.22 14.95 -9.61
C GLU A 156 7.29 14.69 -8.54
N VAL A 157 7.86 13.49 -8.56
CA VAL A 157 8.91 13.05 -7.64
C VAL A 157 10.08 12.50 -8.44
N ARG A 158 11.31 12.77 -7.96
CA ARG A 158 12.55 12.41 -8.66
C ARG A 158 13.42 11.47 -7.85
N SER A 159 13.07 11.24 -6.59
CA SER A 159 13.78 10.34 -5.70
C SER A 159 12.85 9.70 -4.67
N PRO A 160 13.27 8.59 -4.03
CA PRO A 160 12.53 8.03 -2.89
C PRO A 160 12.35 9.02 -1.73
N ARG A 161 13.27 9.98 -1.57
CA ARG A 161 13.18 11.00 -0.52
C ARG A 161 12.03 11.96 -0.77
N ASP A 162 11.80 12.36 -2.03
CA ASP A 162 10.69 13.24 -2.41
C ASP A 162 9.35 12.59 -2.05
N VAL A 163 9.22 11.29 -2.31
CA VAL A 163 8.01 10.54 -1.96
C VAL A 163 7.78 10.50 -0.44
N VAL A 164 8.84 10.35 0.35
CA VAL A 164 8.72 10.39 1.83
C VAL A 164 8.20 11.75 2.30
N VAL A 165 8.64 12.85 1.67
CA VAL A 165 8.15 14.20 2.00
C VAL A 165 6.65 14.31 1.68
N VAL A 166 6.24 13.92 0.47
CA VAL A 166 4.82 13.94 0.04
C VAL A 166 3.94 13.06 0.93
N MET A 167 4.41 11.85 1.29
CA MET A 167 3.68 10.95 2.19
C MET A 167 3.53 11.55 3.59
N ARG A 168 4.58 12.21 4.11
CA ARG A 168 4.54 12.86 5.43
C ARG A 168 3.55 14.02 5.44
N GLU A 169 3.50 14.80 4.37
CA GLU A 169 2.50 15.86 4.21
C GLU A 169 1.08 15.28 4.25
N GLY A 170 0.80 14.23 3.49
CA GLY A 170 -0.50 13.56 3.51
C GLY A 170 -0.87 13.00 4.89
N GLU A 171 0.10 12.45 5.63
CA GLU A 171 -0.11 11.98 7.01
C GLU A 171 -0.44 13.12 7.98
N LEU A 172 0.22 14.27 7.86
CA LEU A 172 -0.07 15.47 8.65
C LEU A 172 -1.48 16.00 8.35
N ASN A 173 -1.83 16.11 7.06
CA ASN A 173 -3.14 16.57 6.62
C ASN A 173 -4.26 15.62 7.08
N ARG A 174 -4.02 14.30 7.05
CA ARG A 174 -4.92 13.30 7.63
C ARG A 174 -5.13 13.51 9.14
N ALA A 175 -4.05 13.73 9.90
CA ALA A 175 -4.15 13.93 11.34
C ALA A 175 -4.92 15.21 11.69
N VAL A 176 -4.66 16.31 10.98
CA VAL A 176 -5.39 17.58 11.13
C VAL A 176 -6.86 17.40 10.75
N GLY A 177 -7.15 16.76 9.61
CA GLY A 177 -8.52 16.48 9.15
C GLY A 177 -9.32 15.63 10.15
N ALA A 178 -8.69 14.63 10.77
CA ALA A 178 -9.31 13.84 11.83
C ALA A 178 -9.65 14.70 13.06
N THR A 179 -8.74 15.59 13.48
CA THR A 179 -9.00 16.50 14.62
C THR A 179 -10.12 17.51 14.31
N ALA A 180 -10.10 18.14 13.13
CA ALA A 180 -11.11 19.12 12.73
C ALA A 180 -12.50 18.47 12.58
N MET A 181 -12.58 17.26 12.01
CA MET A 181 -13.85 16.54 11.91
C MET A 181 -14.37 16.05 13.25
N ASN A 182 -13.51 15.57 14.14
CA ASN A 182 -13.93 15.18 15.50
C ASN A 182 -14.41 16.40 16.31
N GLU A 183 -13.77 17.56 16.14
CA GLU A 183 -14.20 18.82 16.76
C GLU A 183 -15.52 19.33 16.15
N HIS A 184 -15.73 19.19 14.83
CA HIS A 184 -16.99 19.56 14.19
C HIS A 184 -18.12 18.56 14.53
N SER A 185 -17.83 17.25 14.64
CA SER A 185 -18.84 16.23 14.95
C SER A 185 -19.29 16.28 16.42
N SER A 186 -18.41 16.71 17.33
CA SER A 186 -18.79 16.99 18.72
C SER A 186 -19.66 18.24 18.87
N ARG A 187 -19.63 19.16 17.90
CA ARG A 187 -20.45 20.38 17.85
C ARG A 187 -21.74 20.24 17.05
N SER A 188 -21.89 19.20 16.22
CA SER A 188 -23.07 18.99 15.37
C SER A 188 -24.27 18.31 16.06
N HIS A 189 -24.34 18.41 17.39
CA HIS A 189 -25.59 18.19 18.12
C HIS A 189 -25.97 19.46 18.89
N SER A 190 -26.82 20.26 18.25
CA SER A 190 -27.90 21.08 18.81
C SER A 190 -28.88 21.38 17.69
#